data_AF-A0A0M2VEY0-F1
#
_entry.id   AF-A0A0M2VEY0-F1
#
_cell.length_a   1.000
_cell.length_b   1.000
_cell.length_c   1.000
_cell.angle_alpha   90.00
_cell.angle_beta   90.00
_cell.angle_gamma   90.00
#
_symmetry.space_group_name_H-M   'P 1'
#
loop_
_entity.id
_entity.type
_entity.pdbx_description
1 polymer ?
#
loop_
_entity_poly.entity_id
_entity_poly.type
_entity_poly.pdbx_seq_one_letter_code
_entity_poly.pdbx_strand_id
1 'polypeptide(L)'
;MILSDSITRRSLRLLHAINILHQRGFQNLAIYPYMPRCGLYWQLTLLPLQSLYKSQKNELAYYSFGKLLEAYHSSEFSGNEYFGWADCKSYSAEQLADAIENRLPELMAFCKANNSTYVGWFNSMLTFARAGALPVAFREYSEPPKNGMLSTLKNVVIPLPNVPASLSIRGKDYIRRNYCSTEWRTTDWHEAYHSIIDSIVDCTNIALPKLPEKTSEIFDFGAYWEGAIYWLHQHMNISTFADYLTFLNSPGRFASGAFFMQSFNDQGQLQYLTAFFAKRQIIANRLSSDEEKLYWTQWLKTFELHAKSSYLAEIPNPYFGGDNSLHLGLGLPEAQTRPSYLIFP
;
A
#
# COMPACT_ATOMS: atom_id res chain seq x y z
N MET A 1 -32.02 -15.88 4.81
CA MET A 1 -32.71 -15.24 3.69
C MET A 1 -31.95 -15.65 2.45
N ILE A 2 -32.64 -16.15 1.43
CA ILE A 2 -32.01 -16.66 0.20
C ILE A 2 -32.26 -15.59 -0.86
N LEU A 3 -31.20 -15.13 -1.55
CA LEU A 3 -31.35 -14.22 -2.68
C LEU A 3 -32.21 -14.88 -3.75
N SER A 4 -32.96 -14.07 -4.51
CA SER A 4 -33.68 -14.64 -5.65
C SER A 4 -32.68 -15.25 -6.66
N ASP A 5 -33.13 -16.30 -7.32
CA ASP A 5 -32.33 -17.00 -8.34
C ASP A 5 -31.94 -16.06 -9.50
N SER A 6 -32.82 -15.11 -9.85
CA SER A 6 -32.52 -14.08 -10.86
C SER A 6 -31.42 -13.09 -10.42
N ILE A 7 -31.35 -12.71 -9.14
CA ILE A 7 -30.25 -11.91 -8.60
C ILE A 7 -28.95 -12.72 -8.65
N THR A 8 -28.99 -13.96 -8.15
CA THR A 8 -27.83 -14.84 -8.10
C THR A 8 -27.20 -15.02 -9.48
N ARG A 9 -28.00 -15.31 -10.51
CA ARG A 9 -27.52 -15.43 -11.90
C ARG A 9 -26.89 -14.15 -12.44
N ARG A 10 -27.48 -12.98 -12.16
CA ARG A 10 -26.96 -11.68 -12.64
C ARG A 10 -25.65 -11.31 -11.96
N SER A 11 -25.52 -11.54 -10.66
CA SER A 11 -24.28 -11.36 -9.91
C SER A 11 -23.20 -12.32 -10.37
N LEU A 12 -23.54 -13.59 -10.60
CA LEU A 12 -22.61 -14.59 -11.11
C LEU A 12 -22.07 -14.20 -12.50
N ARG A 13 -22.91 -13.63 -13.37
CA ARG A 13 -22.48 -13.10 -14.67
C ARG A 13 -21.40 -12.02 -14.55
N LEU A 14 -21.54 -11.10 -13.59
CA LEU A 14 -20.52 -10.09 -13.32
C LEU A 14 -19.20 -10.75 -12.85
N LEU A 15 -19.27 -11.74 -11.96
CA LEU A 15 -18.07 -12.47 -11.53
C LEU A 15 -17.39 -13.22 -12.69
N HIS A 16 -18.16 -13.75 -13.65
CA HIS A 16 -17.60 -14.33 -14.86
C HIS A 16 -16.92 -13.30 -15.77
N ALA A 17 -17.50 -12.10 -15.91
CA ALA A 17 -16.87 -11.01 -16.67
C ALA A 17 -15.50 -10.63 -16.07
N ILE A 18 -15.41 -10.57 -14.74
CA ILE A 18 -14.15 -10.30 -14.03
C ILE A 18 -13.13 -11.43 -14.26
N ASN A 19 -13.57 -12.69 -14.26
CA ASN A 19 -12.69 -13.81 -14.58
C ASN A 19 -12.13 -13.73 -16.02
N ILE A 20 -12.94 -13.28 -16.98
CA ILE A 20 -12.49 -13.04 -18.37
C ILE A 20 -11.42 -11.93 -18.39
N LEU A 21 -11.60 -10.84 -17.64
CA LEU A 21 -10.60 -9.78 -17.52
C LEU A 21 -9.29 -10.28 -16.88
N HIS A 22 -9.35 -11.18 -15.90
CA HIS A 22 -8.16 -11.85 -15.35
C HIS A 22 -7.42 -12.65 -16.42
N GLN A 23 -8.14 -13.37 -17.29
CA GLN A 23 -7.55 -14.09 -18.42
C GLN A 23 -6.90 -13.15 -19.45
N ARG A 24 -7.40 -11.91 -19.57
CA ARG A 24 -6.84 -10.86 -20.43
C ARG A 24 -5.64 -10.11 -19.82
N GLY A 25 -5.24 -10.44 -18.59
CA GLY A 25 -4.05 -9.85 -17.93
C GLY A 25 -4.34 -8.75 -16.92
N PHE A 26 -5.62 -8.49 -16.59
CA PHE A 26 -6.01 -7.54 -15.54
C PHE A 26 -6.04 -8.21 -14.15
N GLN A 27 -4.98 -8.94 -13.79
CA GLN A 27 -4.99 -9.87 -12.65
C GLN A 27 -4.94 -9.17 -11.28
N ASN A 28 -4.65 -7.87 -11.24
CA ASN A 28 -4.79 -7.05 -10.03
C ASN A 28 -6.18 -6.40 -9.90
N LEU A 29 -7.13 -6.69 -10.79
CA LEU A 29 -8.52 -6.26 -10.62
C LEU A 29 -9.16 -7.09 -9.52
N ALA A 30 -9.48 -6.44 -8.41
CA ALA A 30 -10.04 -7.08 -7.23
C ALA A 30 -11.51 -6.74 -7.02
N ILE A 31 -12.16 -7.54 -6.19
CA ILE A 31 -13.55 -7.35 -5.79
C ILE A 31 -13.66 -7.14 -4.29
N TYR A 32 -14.56 -6.24 -3.89
CA TYR A 32 -15.05 -6.12 -2.53
C TYR A 32 -16.57 -6.32 -2.51
N PRO A 33 -17.03 -7.55 -2.26
CA PRO A 33 -18.45 -7.88 -2.26
C PRO A 33 -19.07 -7.58 -0.90
N TYR A 34 -20.26 -7.01 -0.87
CA TYR A 34 -20.94 -6.71 0.39
C TYR A 34 -22.44 -6.95 0.31
N MET A 35 -23.06 -7.12 1.48
CA MET A 35 -24.49 -7.34 1.60
C MET A 35 -25.09 -6.42 2.68
N PRO A 36 -26.08 -5.59 2.32
CA PRO A 36 -26.71 -4.65 3.24
C PRO A 36 -27.65 -5.36 4.23
N ARG A 37 -28.12 -4.63 5.25
CA ARG A 37 -29.00 -5.19 6.31
C ARG A 37 -30.19 -5.98 5.79
N CYS A 38 -30.85 -5.49 4.73
CA CYS A 38 -32.04 -6.12 4.21
C CYS A 38 -31.76 -7.53 3.69
N GLY A 39 -30.52 -7.83 3.25
CA GLY A 39 -30.14 -9.12 2.69
C GLY A 39 -30.88 -9.48 1.40
N LEU A 40 -31.52 -8.50 0.74
CA LEU A 40 -32.36 -8.70 -0.45
C LEU A 40 -31.58 -8.54 -1.76
N TYR A 41 -30.41 -7.92 -1.72
CA TYR A 41 -29.55 -7.71 -2.87
C TYR A 41 -28.08 -7.85 -2.48
N TRP A 42 -27.26 -8.12 -3.48
CA TRP A 42 -25.83 -8.29 -3.38
C TRP A 42 -25.13 -7.17 -4.13
N GLN A 43 -23.99 -6.75 -3.61
CA GLN A 43 -23.32 -5.56 -4.09
C GLN A 43 -21.83 -5.85 -4.20
N LEU A 44 -21.16 -5.14 -5.10
CA LEU A 44 -19.76 -5.36 -5.41
C LEU A 44 -19.11 -4.06 -5.83
N THR A 45 -17.94 -3.79 -5.26
CA THR A 45 -17.02 -2.77 -5.75
C THR A 45 -15.86 -3.43 -6.48
N LEU A 46 -15.59 -3.00 -7.72
CA LEU A 46 -14.33 -3.25 -8.41
C LEU A 46 -13.30 -2.23 -7.95
N LEU A 47 -12.09 -2.69 -7.66
CA LEU A 47 -11.00 -1.86 -7.15
C LEU A 47 -9.64 -2.53 -7.41
N PRO A 48 -8.51 -1.79 -7.37
CA PRO A 48 -7.18 -2.36 -7.43
C PRO A 48 -6.92 -3.30 -6.25
N LEU A 49 -6.20 -4.41 -6.47
CA LEU A 49 -5.88 -5.35 -5.40
C LEU A 49 -5.17 -4.70 -4.20
N GLN A 50 -4.34 -3.69 -4.45
CA GLN A 50 -3.65 -2.94 -3.40
C GLN A 50 -4.60 -2.15 -2.47
N SER A 51 -5.88 -2.00 -2.82
CA SER A 51 -6.90 -1.46 -1.92
C SER A 51 -7.28 -2.47 -0.85
N LEU A 52 -7.17 -3.79 -1.12
CA LEU A 52 -7.61 -4.83 -0.20
C LEU A 52 -6.58 -5.13 0.87
N TYR A 53 -7.05 -5.34 2.09
CA TYR A 53 -6.24 -5.80 3.22
C TYR A 53 -7.07 -6.64 4.19
N LYS A 54 -6.37 -7.39 5.05
CA LYS A 54 -6.99 -8.09 6.20
C LYS A 54 -6.92 -7.20 7.42
N SER A 55 -8.07 -6.87 8.03
CA SER A 55 -8.11 -6.13 9.29
C SER A 55 -7.53 -6.94 10.44
N GLN A 56 -7.33 -6.31 11.61
CA GLN A 56 -6.92 -7.02 12.83
C GLN A 56 -7.90 -8.11 13.27
N LYS A 57 -9.15 -8.03 12.83
CA LYS A 57 -10.20 -9.03 13.08
C LYS A 57 -10.20 -10.16 12.05
N ASN A 58 -9.18 -10.22 11.19
CA ASN A 58 -9.09 -11.14 10.07
C ASN A 58 -10.28 -10.98 9.09
N GLU A 59 -10.75 -9.75 8.89
CA GLU A 59 -11.81 -9.42 7.93
C GLU A 59 -11.19 -8.88 6.65
N LEU A 60 -11.81 -9.15 5.50
CA LEU A 60 -11.46 -8.41 4.29
C LEU A 60 -11.99 -6.98 4.44
N ALA A 61 -11.11 -6.01 4.31
CA ALA A 61 -11.42 -4.59 4.27
C ALA A 61 -10.76 -3.96 3.04
N TYR A 62 -11.13 -2.73 2.72
CA TYR A 62 -10.47 -1.99 1.66
C TYR A 62 -10.28 -0.52 1.99
N TYR A 63 -9.24 0.07 1.39
CA TYR A 63 -8.97 1.49 1.37
C TYR A 63 -9.29 2.06 -0.01
N SER A 64 -9.93 3.22 -0.03
CA SER A 64 -10.32 3.90 -1.27
C SER A 64 -9.18 4.74 -1.84
N PHE A 65 -8.83 4.53 -3.12
CA PHE A 65 -7.92 5.42 -3.86
C PHE A 65 -8.65 6.60 -4.52
N GLY A 66 -9.96 6.74 -4.28
CA GLY A 66 -10.81 7.72 -4.92
C GLY A 66 -11.65 7.14 -6.05
N LYS A 67 -12.64 7.92 -6.49
CA LYS A 67 -13.73 7.48 -7.38
C LYS A 67 -13.28 6.98 -8.76
N LEU A 68 -12.12 7.39 -9.24
CA LEU A 68 -11.62 7.00 -10.57
C LEU A 68 -11.13 5.55 -10.63
N LEU A 69 -10.74 4.98 -9.49
CA LEU A 69 -10.24 3.61 -9.40
C LEU A 69 -11.27 2.66 -8.77
N GLU A 70 -12.53 3.06 -8.70
CA GLU A 70 -13.58 2.26 -8.10
C GLU A 70 -14.83 2.24 -8.96
N ALA A 71 -15.40 1.06 -9.16
CA ALA A 71 -16.68 0.92 -9.83
C ALA A 71 -17.65 0.09 -8.99
N TYR A 72 -18.76 0.71 -8.63
CA TYR A 72 -19.75 0.15 -7.73
C TYR A 72 -20.93 -0.45 -8.50
N HIS A 73 -21.34 -1.65 -8.11
CA HIS A 73 -22.52 -2.31 -8.61
C HIS A 73 -23.43 -2.77 -7.47
N SER A 74 -24.74 -2.59 -7.66
CA SER A 74 -25.79 -3.14 -6.80
C SER A 74 -26.74 -4.00 -7.61
N SER A 75 -27.11 -5.17 -7.09
CA SER A 75 -28.12 -6.03 -7.70
C SER A 75 -29.57 -5.58 -7.38
N GLU A 76 -29.74 -4.43 -6.73
CA GLU A 76 -31.04 -3.83 -6.39
C GLU A 76 -31.75 -3.26 -7.63
N PHE A 77 -33.09 -3.25 -7.62
CA PHE A 77 -33.96 -2.73 -8.71
C PHE A 77 -33.47 -3.13 -10.10
N SER A 78 -32.80 -2.21 -10.79
CA SER A 78 -32.09 -2.38 -12.07
C SER A 78 -30.79 -3.17 -11.94
N GLY A 79 -30.77 -4.29 -11.20
CA GLY A 79 -29.56 -5.07 -10.91
C GLY A 79 -28.86 -5.73 -12.11
N ASN A 80 -29.31 -5.47 -13.34
CA ASN A 80 -28.62 -5.79 -14.59
C ASN A 80 -28.13 -4.55 -15.36
N GLU A 81 -28.38 -3.34 -14.87
CA GLU A 81 -27.71 -2.11 -15.30
C GLU A 81 -26.37 -2.04 -14.56
N TYR A 82 -25.44 -2.90 -14.96
CA TYR A 82 -24.12 -3.03 -14.32
C TYR A 82 -23.44 -1.66 -14.25
N PHE A 83 -23.01 -1.24 -13.06
CA PHE A 83 -22.42 0.08 -12.79
C PHE A 83 -23.29 1.28 -13.22
N GLY A 84 -24.62 1.10 -13.30
CA GLY A 84 -25.57 2.12 -13.78
C GLY A 84 -25.70 2.20 -15.30
N TRP A 85 -25.13 1.24 -16.04
CA TRP A 85 -25.14 1.23 -17.50
C TRP A 85 -26.43 0.57 -18.03
N ALA A 86 -27.38 1.41 -18.43
CA ALA A 86 -28.70 0.96 -18.91
C ALA A 86 -28.64 0.03 -20.13
N ASP A 87 -27.62 0.17 -20.97
CA ASP A 87 -27.41 -0.63 -22.19
C ASP A 87 -26.88 -2.04 -21.90
N CYS A 88 -26.32 -2.29 -20.70
CA CYS A 88 -25.69 -3.57 -20.35
C CYS A 88 -26.68 -4.63 -19.83
N LYS A 89 -28.00 -4.35 -19.84
CA LYS A 89 -29.05 -5.22 -19.26
C LYS A 89 -29.03 -6.67 -19.73
N SER A 90 -28.71 -6.87 -21.00
CA SER A 90 -28.72 -8.15 -21.69
C SER A 90 -27.31 -8.65 -22.03
N TYR A 91 -26.26 -7.93 -21.62
CA TYR A 91 -24.89 -8.33 -21.96
C TYR A 91 -24.57 -9.71 -21.39
N SER A 92 -23.85 -10.49 -22.20
CA SER A 92 -23.12 -11.69 -21.78
C SER A 92 -21.95 -11.32 -20.84
N ALA A 93 -21.28 -12.32 -20.27
CA ALA A 93 -20.11 -12.06 -19.44
C ALA A 93 -18.96 -11.45 -20.26
N GLU A 94 -18.80 -11.90 -21.50
CA GLU A 94 -17.82 -11.41 -22.47
C GLU A 94 -18.09 -9.94 -22.84
N GLN A 95 -19.33 -9.61 -23.22
CA GLN A 95 -19.72 -8.23 -23.53
C GLN A 95 -19.59 -7.30 -22.32
N LEU A 96 -19.86 -7.82 -21.11
CA LEU A 96 -19.68 -7.06 -19.87
C LEU A 96 -18.20 -6.83 -19.56
N ALA A 97 -17.33 -7.82 -19.84
CA ALA A 97 -15.88 -7.65 -19.74
C ALA A 97 -15.39 -6.57 -20.72
N ASP A 98 -15.86 -6.59 -21.97
CA ASP A 98 -15.55 -5.55 -22.95
C ASP A 98 -16.03 -4.16 -22.50
N ALA A 99 -17.23 -4.08 -21.90
CA ALA A 99 -17.75 -2.83 -21.38
C ALA A 99 -16.93 -2.28 -20.21
N ILE A 100 -16.55 -3.14 -19.25
CA ILE A 100 -15.67 -2.78 -18.14
C ILE A 100 -14.32 -2.27 -18.68
N GLU A 101 -13.74 -2.98 -19.64
CA GLU A 101 -12.44 -2.63 -20.20
C GLU A 101 -12.46 -1.26 -20.90
N ASN A 102 -13.52 -0.99 -21.66
CA ASN A 102 -13.65 0.26 -22.41
C ASN A 102 -14.10 1.46 -21.56
N ARG A 103 -14.91 1.25 -20.51
CA ARG A 103 -15.53 2.33 -19.71
C ARG A 103 -14.78 2.65 -18.43
N LEU A 104 -13.88 1.79 -17.98
CA LEU A 104 -13.06 1.99 -16.78
C LEU A 104 -11.55 1.91 -17.12
N PRO A 105 -11.06 2.69 -18.11
CA PRO A 105 -9.71 2.54 -18.63
C PRO A 105 -8.62 2.83 -17.60
N GLU A 106 -8.84 3.79 -16.69
CA GLU A 106 -7.90 4.11 -15.62
C GLU A 106 -7.75 2.95 -14.64
N LEU A 107 -8.87 2.35 -14.22
CA LEU A 107 -8.88 1.17 -13.36
C LEU A 107 -8.19 -0.02 -14.04
N MET A 108 -8.46 -0.25 -15.33
CA MET A 108 -7.84 -1.34 -16.08
C MET A 108 -6.33 -1.15 -16.24
N ALA A 109 -5.89 0.06 -16.56
CA ALA A 109 -4.47 0.39 -16.64
C ALA A 109 -3.77 0.12 -15.30
N PHE A 110 -4.40 0.48 -14.19
CA PHE A 110 -3.91 0.25 -12.84
C PHE A 110 -3.87 -1.24 -12.46
N CYS A 111 -4.81 -2.02 -12.96
CA CYS A 111 -4.98 -3.44 -12.61
C CYS A 111 -4.21 -4.41 -13.52
N LYS A 112 -3.49 -3.91 -14.52
CA LYS A 112 -2.73 -4.73 -15.47
C LYS A 112 -1.46 -5.27 -14.80
N ALA A 113 -1.42 -6.57 -14.54
CA ALA A 113 -0.29 -7.25 -13.91
C ALA A 113 -0.41 -8.77 -14.04
N ASN A 114 0.69 -9.48 -13.78
CA ASN A 114 0.68 -10.93 -13.59
C ASN A 114 0.57 -11.23 -12.09
N ASN A 115 -0.57 -11.78 -11.68
CA ASN A 115 -0.88 -12.15 -10.30
C ASN A 115 -1.69 -13.46 -10.25
N SER A 116 -0.99 -14.58 -10.47
CA SER A 116 -1.58 -15.91 -10.43
C SER A 116 -2.17 -16.26 -9.06
N THR A 117 -1.62 -15.70 -7.97
CA THR A 117 -2.09 -15.94 -6.60
C THR A 117 -3.52 -15.43 -6.40
N TYR A 118 -3.78 -14.18 -6.78
CA TYR A 118 -5.12 -13.61 -6.65
C TYR A 118 -6.12 -14.28 -7.59
N VAL A 119 -5.72 -14.54 -8.84
CA VAL A 119 -6.56 -15.23 -9.84
C VAL A 119 -6.89 -16.66 -9.39
N GLY A 120 -5.93 -17.37 -8.79
CA GLY A 120 -6.16 -18.70 -8.22
C GLY A 120 -7.20 -18.67 -7.10
N TRP A 121 -7.09 -17.70 -6.18
CA TRP A 121 -8.12 -17.48 -5.16
C TRP A 121 -9.48 -17.13 -5.78
N PHE A 122 -9.52 -16.22 -6.75
CA PHE A 122 -10.76 -15.77 -7.39
C PHE A 122 -11.49 -16.94 -8.06
N ASN A 123 -10.77 -17.81 -8.77
CA ASN A 123 -11.34 -19.01 -9.37
C ASN A 123 -11.90 -19.99 -8.33
N SER A 124 -11.21 -20.15 -7.20
CA SER A 124 -11.73 -20.95 -6.08
C SER A 124 -13.02 -20.34 -5.53
N MET A 125 -13.05 -19.03 -5.29
CA MET A 125 -14.25 -18.31 -4.85
C MET A 125 -15.41 -18.44 -5.86
N LEU A 126 -15.12 -18.34 -7.15
CA LEU A 126 -16.11 -18.47 -8.23
C LEU A 126 -16.79 -19.84 -8.23
N THR A 127 -16.11 -20.89 -7.77
CA THR A 127 -16.71 -22.23 -7.61
C THR A 127 -17.82 -22.23 -6.57
N PHE A 128 -17.65 -21.53 -5.44
CA PHE A 128 -18.72 -21.33 -4.45
C PHE A 128 -19.88 -20.50 -5.03
N ALA A 129 -19.55 -19.43 -5.76
CA ALA A 129 -20.55 -18.58 -6.38
C ALA A 129 -21.41 -19.34 -7.43
N ARG A 130 -20.80 -20.25 -8.21
CA ARG A 130 -21.51 -21.13 -9.15
C ARG A 130 -22.47 -22.09 -8.45
N ALA A 131 -22.18 -22.48 -7.21
CA ALA A 131 -23.09 -23.25 -6.37
C ALA A 131 -24.16 -22.39 -5.65
N GLY A 132 -24.24 -21.09 -5.96
CA GLY A 132 -25.21 -20.16 -5.38
C GLY A 132 -24.73 -19.43 -4.11
N ALA A 133 -23.52 -19.71 -3.63
CA ALA A 133 -22.89 -19.04 -2.49
C ALA A 133 -22.07 -17.84 -2.96
N LEU A 134 -22.72 -16.70 -3.21
CA LEU A 134 -22.01 -15.46 -3.56
C LEU A 134 -21.18 -14.97 -2.36
N PRO A 135 -19.97 -14.42 -2.60
CA PRO A 135 -19.10 -13.95 -1.53
C PRO A 135 -19.66 -12.70 -0.84
N VAL A 136 -19.42 -12.54 0.47
CA VAL A 136 -19.85 -11.38 1.26
C VAL A 136 -18.74 -10.99 2.24
N ALA A 137 -17.89 -10.03 1.84
CA ALA A 137 -16.77 -9.51 2.65
C ALA A 137 -17.27 -8.77 3.88
N PHE A 138 -18.36 -8.02 3.71
CA PHE A 138 -18.99 -7.28 4.78
C PHE A 138 -20.51 -7.47 4.76
N ARG A 139 -21.06 -7.70 5.95
CA ARG A 139 -22.50 -7.75 6.18
C ARG A 139 -22.81 -6.96 7.44
N GLU A 140 -23.73 -6.01 7.32
CA GLU A 140 -24.13 -5.19 8.45
C GLU A 140 -24.66 -6.07 9.62
N TYR A 141 -24.11 -5.85 10.83
CA TYR A 141 -24.40 -6.59 12.07
C TYR A 141 -24.11 -8.09 12.08
N SER A 142 -23.27 -8.58 11.18
CA SER A 142 -22.75 -9.95 11.30
C SER A 142 -21.31 -9.89 11.77
N GLU A 143 -20.97 -10.71 12.77
CA GLU A 143 -19.56 -10.98 13.03
C GLU A 143 -18.98 -11.79 11.87
N PRO A 144 -17.78 -11.45 11.39
CA PRO A 144 -17.10 -12.23 10.38
C PRO A 144 -16.80 -13.64 10.92
N PRO A 145 -16.72 -14.65 10.05
CA PRO A 145 -16.24 -15.95 10.46
C PRO A 145 -14.73 -15.88 10.72
N LYS A 146 -14.24 -16.58 11.73
CA LYS A 146 -12.81 -16.53 12.14
C LYS A 146 -11.82 -16.82 11.00
N ASN A 147 -12.21 -17.64 10.02
CA ASN A 147 -11.32 -18.20 9.00
C ASN A 147 -11.79 -17.91 7.56
N GLY A 148 -12.49 -16.82 7.31
CA GLY A 148 -12.94 -16.55 5.95
C GLY A 148 -13.85 -15.33 5.78
N MET A 149 -14.50 -15.33 4.64
CA MET A 149 -15.55 -14.42 4.24
C MET A 149 -16.90 -15.13 4.30
N LEU A 150 -17.96 -14.40 4.64
CA LEU A 150 -19.32 -14.93 4.58
C LEU A 150 -19.73 -15.23 3.14
N SER A 151 -20.84 -15.96 2.99
CA SER A 151 -21.54 -16.04 1.71
C SER A 151 -23.03 -15.83 1.88
N THR A 152 -23.75 -15.73 0.77
CA THR A 152 -25.21 -15.65 0.75
C THR A 152 -25.90 -16.93 1.24
N LEU A 153 -25.19 -18.06 1.27
CA LEU A 153 -25.68 -19.31 1.85
C LEU A 153 -25.22 -19.45 3.30
N LYS A 154 -26.13 -19.89 4.17
CA LYS A 154 -25.81 -20.15 5.58
C LYS A 154 -24.73 -21.24 5.67
N ASN A 155 -23.80 -21.08 6.61
CA ASN A 155 -22.74 -22.04 6.92
C ASN A 155 -21.74 -22.32 5.80
N VAL A 156 -21.76 -21.53 4.71
CA VAL A 156 -20.72 -21.58 3.67
C VAL A 156 -19.77 -20.41 3.90
N VAL A 157 -18.52 -20.74 4.24
CA VAL A 157 -17.42 -19.79 4.45
C VAL A 157 -16.47 -19.90 3.25
N ILE A 158 -16.14 -18.75 2.66
CA ILE A 158 -15.21 -18.67 1.54
C ILE A 158 -13.84 -18.22 2.09
N PRO A 159 -12.72 -18.88 1.73
CA PRO A 159 -11.40 -18.43 2.17
C PRO A 159 -11.13 -16.97 1.78
N LEU A 160 -10.36 -16.24 2.59
CA LEU A 160 -9.94 -14.87 2.27
C LEU A 160 -8.89 -14.87 1.15
N PRO A 161 -8.84 -13.82 0.31
CA PRO A 161 -7.75 -13.65 -0.64
C PRO A 161 -6.42 -13.46 0.10
N ASN A 162 -5.31 -13.80 -0.58
CA ASN A 162 -3.98 -13.51 -0.06
C ASN A 162 -3.67 -12.01 -0.24
N VAL A 163 -4.07 -11.20 0.75
CA VAL A 163 -3.84 -9.76 0.80
C VAL A 163 -3.04 -9.39 2.06
N PRO A 164 -2.34 -8.24 2.08
CA PRO A 164 -1.59 -7.80 3.24
C PRO A 164 -2.46 -7.71 4.50
N ALA A 165 -1.89 -8.03 5.66
CA ALA A 165 -2.53 -7.74 6.94
C ALA A 165 -2.34 -6.27 7.32
N SER A 166 -3.33 -5.69 7.99
CA SER A 166 -3.21 -4.38 8.60
C SER A 166 -2.26 -4.42 9.79
N LEU A 167 -1.86 -3.24 10.23
CA LEU A 167 -1.09 -2.97 11.42
C LEU A 167 -1.97 -2.16 12.36
N SER A 168 -2.04 -2.53 13.63
CA SER A 168 -2.68 -1.69 14.64
C SER A 168 -1.69 -0.69 15.20
N ILE A 169 -1.92 0.60 14.95
CA ILE A 169 -1.15 1.69 15.58
C ILE A 169 -2.16 2.56 16.33
N ARG A 170 -2.02 2.61 17.66
CA ARG A 170 -2.93 3.37 18.55
C ARG A 170 -4.41 3.00 18.34
N GLY A 171 -4.69 1.72 18.11
CA GLY A 171 -6.06 1.21 17.95
C GLY A 171 -6.72 1.51 16.59
N LYS A 172 -5.98 2.05 15.63
CA LYS A 172 -6.41 2.21 14.24
C LYS A 172 -5.63 1.26 13.33
N ASP A 173 -6.31 0.79 12.29
CA ASP A 173 -5.73 -0.11 11.28
C ASP A 173 -5.03 0.69 10.18
N TYR A 174 -3.79 0.31 9.88
CA TYR A 174 -2.95 0.86 8.82
C TYR A 174 -2.50 -0.23 7.88
N ILE A 175 -2.19 0.11 6.63
CA ILE A 175 -1.67 -0.81 5.63
C ILE A 175 -0.33 -0.30 5.13
N ARG A 176 0.58 -1.20 4.73
CA ARG A 176 1.82 -0.80 4.05
C ARG A 176 1.62 -0.78 2.55
N ARG A 177 2.12 0.27 1.90
CA ARG A 177 1.98 0.50 0.46
C ARG A 177 3.29 0.93 -0.18
N ASN A 178 3.61 0.33 -1.33
CA ASN A 178 4.62 0.87 -2.23
C ASN A 178 3.99 2.03 -2.99
N TYR A 179 4.51 3.24 -2.80
CA TYR A 179 4.18 4.37 -3.65
C TYR A 179 5.20 4.38 -4.80
N CYS A 180 4.72 4.48 -6.03
CA CYS A 180 5.53 4.34 -7.25
C CYS A 180 5.49 5.63 -8.06
N SER A 181 6.57 5.93 -8.79
CA SER A 181 6.71 7.04 -9.73
C SER A 181 5.51 7.28 -10.63
N THR A 182 4.75 6.25 -11.02
CA THR A 182 3.52 6.43 -11.81
C THR A 182 2.47 7.32 -11.13
N GLU A 183 2.49 7.43 -9.81
CA GLU A 183 1.53 8.21 -9.02
C GLU A 183 1.95 9.67 -8.82
N TRP A 184 3.24 10.00 -9.03
CA TRP A 184 3.80 11.33 -8.78
C TRP A 184 4.65 11.88 -9.94
N ARG A 185 4.48 11.38 -11.17
CA ARG A 185 5.25 11.83 -12.37
C ARG A 185 5.18 13.33 -12.65
N THR A 186 4.23 14.05 -12.07
CA THR A 186 4.02 15.49 -12.29
C THR A 186 4.70 16.38 -11.24
N THR A 187 5.27 15.81 -10.19
CA THR A 187 5.90 16.54 -9.07
C THR A 187 7.38 16.18 -8.96
N ASP A 188 8.15 17.08 -8.35
CA ASP A 188 9.53 16.75 -7.98
C ASP A 188 9.54 15.51 -7.07
N TRP A 189 10.37 14.53 -7.41
CA TRP A 189 10.44 13.26 -6.67
C TRP A 189 10.92 13.48 -5.23
N HIS A 190 11.67 14.55 -4.96
CA HIS A 190 12.09 14.92 -3.60
C HIS A 190 10.88 15.22 -2.70
N GLU A 191 9.78 15.74 -3.24
CA GLU A 191 8.60 16.14 -2.48
C GLU A 191 7.45 15.12 -2.56
N ALA A 192 7.63 14.03 -3.33
CA ALA A 192 6.58 13.08 -3.65
C ALA A 192 5.90 12.46 -2.42
N TYR A 193 6.61 12.35 -1.29
CA TYR A 193 6.10 11.80 -0.05
C TYR A 193 5.55 12.84 0.94
N HIS A 194 5.73 14.15 0.72
CA HIS A 194 5.35 15.17 1.70
C HIS A 194 3.85 15.09 2.05
N SER A 195 2.96 15.19 1.04
CA SER A 195 1.51 15.13 1.27
C SER A 195 1.05 13.79 1.83
N ILE A 196 1.71 12.70 1.44
CA ILE A 196 1.43 11.35 1.96
C ILE A 196 1.73 11.33 3.46
N ILE A 197 2.89 11.84 3.87
CA ILE A 197 3.33 11.85 5.25
C ILE A 197 2.43 12.75 6.10
N ASP A 198 2.15 13.97 5.62
CA ASP A 198 1.25 14.91 6.29
C ASP A 198 -0.12 14.27 6.53
N SER A 199 -0.68 13.61 5.51
CA SER A 199 -1.97 12.93 5.62
C SER A 199 -1.98 11.76 6.61
N ILE A 200 -0.84 11.07 6.80
CA ILE A 200 -0.72 10.00 7.80
C ILE A 200 -0.67 10.58 9.21
N VAL A 201 0.11 11.64 9.42
CA VAL A 201 0.22 12.33 10.72
C VAL A 201 -1.13 12.91 11.13
N ASP A 202 -1.86 13.49 10.18
CA ASP A 202 -3.23 13.99 10.37
C ASP A 202 -4.29 12.89 10.48
N CYS A 203 -3.88 11.61 10.41
CA CYS A 203 -4.76 10.44 10.47
C CYS A 203 -5.86 10.41 9.36
N THR A 204 -5.62 11.07 8.23
CA THR A 204 -6.51 11.07 7.05
C THR A 204 -6.14 10.00 6.02
N ASN A 205 -4.92 9.48 6.09
CA ASN A 205 -4.44 8.38 5.27
C ASN A 205 -3.96 7.21 6.14
N ILE A 206 -4.43 6.00 5.81
CA ILE A 206 -4.08 4.76 6.53
C ILE A 206 -2.98 3.97 5.83
N ALA A 207 -2.52 4.40 4.64
CA ALA A 207 -1.49 3.73 3.87
C ALA A 207 -0.09 4.27 4.20
N LEU A 208 0.64 3.52 5.01
CA LEU A 208 2.03 3.79 5.38
C LEU A 208 2.98 3.50 4.21
N PRO A 209 4.01 4.35 4.01
CA PRO A 209 5.11 4.05 3.11
C PRO A 209 5.71 2.68 3.39
N LYS A 210 5.99 1.94 2.31
CA LYS A 210 6.78 0.72 2.33
C LYS A 210 8.03 0.96 1.47
N LEU A 211 9.15 0.37 1.87
CA LEU A 211 10.36 0.34 1.05
C LEU A 211 10.01 -0.18 -0.34
N PRO A 212 10.33 0.55 -1.42
CA PRO A 212 10.03 0.10 -2.76
C PRO A 212 10.64 -1.28 -3.03
N GLU A 213 9.81 -2.19 -3.52
CA GLU A 213 10.21 -3.55 -3.90
C GLU A 213 9.85 -3.75 -5.36
N LYS A 214 10.73 -4.40 -6.13
CA LYS A 214 10.48 -4.78 -7.53
C LYS A 214 10.33 -3.59 -8.50
N THR A 215 10.96 -2.46 -8.19
CA THR A 215 11.13 -1.34 -9.12
C THR A 215 12.59 -1.23 -9.52
N SER A 216 12.84 -0.90 -10.78
CA SER A 216 14.17 -0.52 -11.30
C SER A 216 14.40 0.99 -11.25
N GLU A 217 13.38 1.77 -10.87
CA GLU A 217 13.44 3.22 -10.86
C GLU A 217 14.14 3.71 -9.59
N ILE A 218 15.35 4.25 -9.75
CA ILE A 218 16.14 4.79 -8.62
C ILE A 218 15.41 5.93 -7.90
N PHE A 219 14.56 6.68 -8.61
CA PHE A 219 13.77 7.77 -8.05
C PHE A 219 12.71 7.29 -7.06
N ASP A 220 12.19 6.06 -7.19
CA ASP A 220 11.27 5.51 -6.19
C ASP A 220 11.97 5.38 -4.83
N PHE A 221 13.23 4.92 -4.83
CA PHE A 221 14.04 4.80 -3.64
C PHE A 221 14.45 6.17 -3.09
N GLY A 222 14.87 7.09 -3.96
CA GLY A 222 15.18 8.47 -3.58
C GLY A 222 13.99 9.12 -2.87
N ALA A 223 12.81 9.10 -3.50
CA ALA A 223 11.59 9.69 -2.96
C ALA A 223 11.20 9.09 -1.60
N TYR A 224 11.34 7.77 -1.45
CA TYR A 224 11.09 7.10 -0.18
C TYR A 224 12.01 7.62 0.94
N TRP A 225 13.31 7.72 0.67
CA TRP A 225 14.28 8.17 1.68
C TRP A 225 14.20 9.67 1.96
N GLU A 226 13.86 10.50 0.96
CA GLU A 226 13.53 11.91 1.18
C GLU A 226 12.29 12.06 2.07
N GLY A 227 11.26 11.24 1.84
CA GLY A 227 10.11 11.15 2.73
C GLY A 227 10.51 10.82 4.18
N ALA A 228 11.46 9.90 4.39
CA ALA A 228 11.96 9.60 5.73
C ALA A 228 12.61 10.83 6.39
N ILE A 229 13.46 11.55 5.65
CA ILE A 229 14.13 12.76 6.16
C ILE A 229 13.11 13.87 6.46
N TYR A 230 12.18 14.11 5.54
CA TYR A 230 11.07 15.05 5.71
C TYR A 230 10.28 14.74 7.00
N TRP A 231 9.94 13.47 7.23
CA TRP A 231 9.20 13.05 8.43
C TRP A 231 9.97 13.36 9.71
N LEU A 232 11.25 12.98 9.78
CA LEU A 232 12.11 13.24 10.94
C LEU A 232 12.17 14.74 11.25
N HIS A 233 12.33 15.56 10.22
CA HIS A 233 12.45 17.00 10.38
C HIS A 233 11.11 17.65 10.76
N GLN A 234 10.09 17.51 9.90
CA GLN A 234 8.84 18.27 10.04
C GLN A 234 7.94 17.75 11.17
N HIS A 235 7.86 16.43 11.34
CA HIS A 235 6.86 15.81 12.22
C HIS A 235 7.43 15.27 13.53
N MET A 236 8.75 15.28 13.66
CA MET A 236 9.45 14.82 14.88
C MET A 236 10.44 15.84 15.42
N ASN A 237 10.66 16.96 14.72
CA ASN A 237 11.61 18.01 15.10
C ASN A 237 13.04 17.49 15.35
N ILE A 238 13.44 16.45 14.60
CA ILE A 238 14.79 15.87 14.64
C ILE A 238 15.64 16.63 13.63
N SER A 239 16.54 17.46 14.15
CA SER A 239 17.38 18.35 13.33
C SER A 239 18.88 18.11 13.49
N THR A 240 19.27 17.28 14.46
CA THR A 240 20.67 16.91 14.74
C THR A 240 20.87 15.39 14.78
N PHE A 241 22.13 14.95 14.58
CA PHE A 241 22.45 13.52 14.64
C PHE A 241 22.20 12.97 16.04
N ALA A 242 22.47 13.76 17.07
CA ALA A 242 22.17 13.41 18.46
C ALA A 242 20.67 13.20 18.72
N ASP A 243 19.80 14.06 18.16
CA ASP A 243 18.35 13.89 18.23
C ASP A 243 17.91 12.59 17.55
N TYR A 244 18.49 12.30 16.38
CA TYR A 244 18.20 11.08 15.64
C TYR A 244 18.61 9.82 16.41
N LEU A 245 19.77 9.81 17.06
CA LEU A 245 20.19 8.71 17.93
C LEU A 245 19.29 8.57 19.16
N THR A 246 18.87 9.70 19.75
CA THR A 246 17.89 9.70 20.85
C THR A 246 16.57 9.08 20.41
N PHE A 247 16.13 9.39 19.20
CA PHE A 247 14.97 8.76 18.58
C PHE A 247 15.13 7.25 18.41
N LEU A 248 16.23 6.79 17.82
CA LEU A 248 16.47 5.36 17.61
C LEU A 248 16.43 4.57 18.93
N ASN A 249 16.95 5.14 20.01
CA ASN A 249 16.95 4.52 21.34
C ASN A 249 15.59 4.55 22.03
N SER A 250 14.71 5.49 21.66
CA SER A 250 13.40 5.65 22.31
C SER A 250 12.33 6.21 21.35
N PRO A 251 11.92 5.44 20.32
CA PRO A 251 10.98 5.93 19.32
C PRO A 251 9.64 6.39 19.89
N GLY A 252 9.19 5.76 20.99
CA GLY A 252 7.94 6.07 21.67
C GLY A 252 7.88 7.45 22.34
N ARG A 253 9.02 8.15 22.51
CA ARG A 253 9.06 9.52 23.02
C ARG A 253 8.58 10.55 21.99
N PHE A 254 8.53 10.17 20.72
CA PHE A 254 8.16 11.05 19.62
C PHE A 254 6.72 10.79 19.19
N ALA A 255 5.94 11.86 19.02
CA ALA A 255 4.50 11.76 18.76
C ALA A 255 4.16 10.93 17.51
N SER A 256 5.03 10.92 16.50
CA SER A 256 4.87 10.14 15.25
C SER A 256 5.90 9.01 15.10
N GLY A 257 6.72 8.74 16.13
CA GLY A 257 7.82 7.77 16.05
C GLY A 257 7.39 6.34 15.76
N ALA A 258 6.23 5.90 16.27
CA ALA A 258 5.68 4.59 15.95
C ALA A 258 5.34 4.46 14.45
N PHE A 259 4.73 5.48 13.86
CA PHE A 259 4.42 5.50 12.42
C PHE A 259 5.67 5.50 11.58
N PHE A 260 6.66 6.30 11.95
CA PHE A 260 7.95 6.34 11.29
C PHE A 260 8.60 4.97 11.27
N MET A 261 8.71 4.31 12.43
CA MET A 261 9.35 2.99 12.52
C MET A 261 8.63 1.91 11.70
N GLN A 262 7.29 1.98 11.63
CA GLN A 262 6.51 1.04 10.83
C GLN A 262 6.62 1.28 9.31
N SER A 263 7.01 2.49 8.90
CA SER A 263 7.13 2.91 7.50
C SER A 263 8.56 2.78 6.96
N PHE A 264 9.56 3.13 7.79
CA PHE A 264 10.96 3.29 7.39
C PHE A 264 11.93 2.30 8.05
N ASN A 265 11.43 1.37 8.87
CA ASN A 265 12.26 0.34 9.49
C ASN A 265 11.56 -1.03 9.60
N ASP A 266 10.62 -1.34 8.72
CA ASP A 266 9.88 -2.61 8.78
C ASP A 266 10.74 -3.84 8.46
N GLN A 267 11.85 -3.66 7.74
CA GLN A 267 12.82 -4.69 7.35
C GLN A 267 14.22 -4.44 7.94
N GLY A 268 14.35 -3.49 8.89
CA GLY A 268 15.65 -3.11 9.44
C GLY A 268 16.48 -2.19 8.53
N GLN A 269 15.88 -1.61 7.49
CA GLN A 269 16.55 -0.76 6.50
C GLN A 269 17.02 0.60 7.06
N LEU A 270 16.52 1.03 8.22
CA LEU A 270 16.90 2.32 8.80
C LEU A 270 18.40 2.39 9.17
N GLN A 271 19.04 1.24 9.38
CA GLN A 271 20.50 1.16 9.59
C GLN A 271 21.31 1.76 8.44
N TYR A 272 20.80 1.71 7.21
CA TYR A 272 21.47 2.31 6.04
C TYR A 272 21.41 3.84 6.10
N LEU A 273 20.27 4.41 6.52
CA LEU A 273 20.16 5.84 6.78
C LEU A 273 21.06 6.26 7.94
N THR A 274 21.11 5.48 9.03
CA THR A 274 22.03 5.71 10.15
C THR A 274 23.49 5.70 9.71
N ALA A 275 23.89 4.73 8.89
CA ALA A 275 25.26 4.64 8.38
C ALA A 275 25.61 5.84 7.49
N PHE A 276 24.66 6.28 6.68
CA PHE A 276 24.83 7.46 5.85
C PHE A 276 25.01 8.73 6.70
N PHE A 277 24.19 8.92 7.74
CA PHE A 277 24.33 10.02 8.69
C PHE A 277 25.67 9.99 9.43
N ALA A 278 26.06 8.85 9.99
CA ALA A 278 27.34 8.69 10.69
C ALA A 278 28.54 9.02 9.79
N LYS A 279 28.55 8.51 8.56
CA LYS A 279 29.62 8.79 7.58
C LYS A 279 29.73 10.28 7.27
N ARG A 280 28.59 10.97 7.11
CA ARG A 280 28.55 12.42 6.87
C ARG A 280 29.11 13.20 8.05
N GLN A 281 28.77 12.82 9.28
CA GLN A 281 29.29 13.46 10.50
C GLN A 281 30.81 13.29 10.65
N ILE A 282 31.35 12.10 10.32
CA ILE A 282 32.79 11.84 10.33
C ILE A 282 33.52 12.70 9.27
N ILE A 283 33.02 12.73 8.03
CA ILE A 283 33.64 13.49 6.92
C ILE A 283 33.62 14.99 7.22
N ALA A 284 32.51 15.50 7.75
CA ALA A 284 32.38 16.91 8.12
C ALA A 284 33.13 17.28 9.42
N ASN A 285 33.71 16.30 10.12
CA ASN A 285 34.37 16.46 11.41
C ASN A 285 33.47 17.16 12.46
N ARG A 286 32.20 16.75 12.52
CA ARG A 286 31.14 17.32 13.37
C ARG A 286 30.87 16.54 14.67
N LEU A 287 31.52 15.39 14.84
CA LEU A 287 31.42 14.62 16.08
C LEU A 287 32.15 15.33 17.21
N SER A 288 31.60 15.23 18.43
CA SER A 288 31.98 16.09 19.56
C SER A 288 33.31 15.71 20.19
N SER A 289 33.74 14.45 20.03
CA SER A 289 34.97 13.93 20.61
C SER A 289 35.66 12.90 19.71
N ASP A 290 36.96 12.71 19.94
CA ASP A 290 37.74 11.66 19.26
C ASP A 290 37.23 10.25 19.60
N GLU A 291 36.72 10.04 20.81
CA GLU A 291 36.09 8.78 21.22
C GLU A 291 34.82 8.49 20.41
N GLU A 292 33.96 9.50 20.21
CA GLU A 292 32.74 9.38 19.41
C GLU A 292 33.10 9.10 17.93
N LYS A 293 34.11 9.78 17.41
CA LYS A 293 34.64 9.54 16.05
C LYS A 293 35.19 8.12 15.89
N LEU A 294 35.94 7.63 16.87
CA LEU A 294 36.47 6.27 16.87
C LEU A 294 35.33 5.25 16.92
N TYR A 295 34.34 5.45 17.79
CA TYR A 295 33.17 4.59 17.90
C TYR A 295 32.43 4.46 16.56
N TRP A 296 32.05 5.57 15.94
CA TRP A 296 31.30 5.53 14.68
C TRP A 296 32.12 4.98 13.52
N THR A 297 33.44 5.20 13.51
CA THR A 297 34.33 4.60 12.52
C THR A 297 34.35 3.06 12.66
N GLN A 298 34.45 2.54 13.88
CA GLN A 298 34.41 1.11 14.15
C GLN A 298 33.04 0.50 13.86
N TRP A 299 31.97 1.22 14.23
CA TRP A 299 30.60 0.82 13.94
C TRP A 299 30.36 0.72 12.44
N LEU A 300 30.79 1.72 11.65
CA LEU A 300 30.66 1.70 10.18
C LEU A 300 31.41 0.52 9.56
N LYS A 301 32.65 0.25 10.00
CA LYS A 301 33.41 -0.91 9.53
C LYS A 301 32.69 -2.22 9.81
N THR A 302 32.09 -2.34 11.00
CA THR A 302 31.30 -3.52 11.39
C THR A 302 30.03 -3.62 10.55
N PHE A 303 29.30 -2.50 10.40
CA PHE A 303 28.11 -2.41 9.56
C PHE A 303 28.40 -2.84 8.12
N GLU A 304 29.44 -2.30 7.48
CA GLU A 304 29.83 -2.64 6.11
C GLU A 304 30.13 -4.14 5.91
N LEU A 305 30.75 -4.78 6.90
CA LEU A 305 31.03 -6.22 6.85
C LEU A 305 29.73 -7.05 6.85
N HIS A 306 28.73 -6.65 7.63
CA HIS A 306 27.46 -7.36 7.72
C HIS A 306 26.52 -6.99 6.56
N ALA A 307 26.42 -5.71 6.22
CA ALA A 307 25.49 -5.19 5.23
C ALA A 307 25.74 -5.80 3.84
N LYS A 308 26.99 -6.04 3.45
CA LYS A 308 27.34 -6.70 2.18
C LYS A 308 26.72 -8.08 1.97
N SER A 309 26.34 -8.76 3.05
CA SER A 309 25.68 -10.07 3.00
C SER A 309 24.15 -9.99 3.01
N SER A 310 23.57 -8.80 3.17
CA SER A 310 22.13 -8.56 3.22
C SER A 310 21.60 -8.23 1.83
N TYR A 311 20.43 -8.78 1.46
CA TYR A 311 19.74 -8.41 0.22
C TYR A 311 19.41 -6.90 0.17
N LEU A 312 19.27 -6.24 1.31
CA LEU A 312 19.04 -4.79 1.38
C LEU A 312 20.21 -3.97 0.83
N ALA A 313 21.43 -4.54 0.78
CA ALA A 313 22.58 -3.89 0.15
C ALA A 313 22.53 -3.95 -1.39
N GLU A 314 21.74 -4.87 -1.95
CA GLU A 314 21.51 -4.96 -3.40
C GLU A 314 20.45 -3.95 -3.88
N ILE A 315 19.65 -3.42 -2.95
CA ILE A 315 18.61 -2.43 -3.22
C ILE A 315 19.19 -1.02 -3.08
N PRO A 316 18.83 -0.05 -3.96
CA PRO A 316 19.26 1.34 -3.80
C PRO A 316 18.91 1.89 -2.41
N ASN A 317 19.91 2.41 -1.72
CA ASN A 317 19.80 2.86 -0.34
C ASN A 317 20.71 4.08 -0.10
N PRO A 318 20.53 4.83 1.01
CA PRO A 318 21.26 6.07 1.26
C PRO A 318 22.78 5.91 1.38
N TYR A 319 23.25 4.71 1.75
CA TYR A 319 24.64 4.49 2.11
C TYR A 319 25.51 4.00 0.95
N PHE A 320 24.99 3.08 0.15
CA PHE A 320 25.72 2.47 -0.96
C PHE A 320 25.46 3.23 -2.27
N GLY A 321 26.52 3.42 -3.07
CA GLY A 321 26.44 4.05 -4.40
C GLY A 321 27.20 5.39 -4.59
N GLY A 322 28.05 5.79 -3.62
CA GLY A 322 28.95 6.96 -3.77
C GLY A 322 28.72 8.03 -2.71
N ASP A 323 29.01 9.30 -3.03
CA ASP A 323 28.89 10.40 -2.07
C ASP A 323 27.42 10.76 -1.77
N ASN A 324 26.53 10.70 -2.76
CA ASN A 324 25.09 10.90 -2.56
C ASN A 324 24.28 10.15 -3.64
N SER A 325 24.29 8.82 -3.58
CA SER A 325 23.71 7.95 -4.62
C SER A 325 22.22 8.19 -4.91
N LEU A 326 21.50 8.69 -3.91
CA LEU A 326 20.07 8.99 -3.99
C LEU A 326 19.78 10.49 -4.00
N HIS A 327 20.79 11.35 -4.18
CA HIS A 327 20.60 12.81 -4.25
C HIS A 327 19.88 13.44 -3.02
N LEU A 328 19.98 12.80 -1.85
CA LEU A 328 19.32 13.24 -0.62
C LEU A 328 19.70 14.69 -0.26
N GLY A 329 18.72 15.55 0.01
CA GLY A 329 18.87 16.93 0.46
C GLY A 329 19.09 17.99 -0.64
N LEU A 330 18.80 17.69 -1.92
CA LEU A 330 19.02 18.64 -3.04
C LEU A 330 17.77 19.41 -3.52
N GLY A 331 16.58 19.12 -2.99
CA GLY A 331 15.29 19.61 -3.51
C GLY A 331 14.75 20.96 -3.00
N LEU A 332 15.48 21.76 -2.21
CA LEU A 332 14.95 23.07 -1.75
C LEU A 332 15.36 24.22 -2.69
N PRO A 333 14.44 25.12 -3.13
CA PRO A 333 14.68 26.19 -4.12
C PRO A 333 15.68 27.30 -3.76
N GLU A 334 16.55 27.12 -2.76
CA GLU A 334 17.55 28.11 -2.33
C GLU A 334 19.00 27.60 -2.39
N ALA A 335 19.25 26.50 -3.10
CA ALA A 335 20.56 25.85 -3.18
C ALA A 335 21.68 26.62 -3.92
N GLN A 336 21.45 27.86 -4.40
CA GLN A 336 22.48 28.63 -5.14
C GLN A 336 23.30 29.61 -4.28
N THR A 337 22.97 29.82 -3.00
CA THR A 337 23.82 30.58 -2.07
C THR A 337 23.94 29.84 -0.74
N ARG A 338 24.96 28.96 -0.64
CA ARG A 338 25.30 28.09 0.51
C ARG A 338 25.09 28.75 1.89
N PRO A 339 24.63 28.01 2.93
CA PRO A 339 25.11 26.68 3.29
C PRO A 339 24.03 25.58 3.29
N SER A 340 24.39 24.46 2.65
CA SER A 340 23.87 23.09 2.82
C SER A 340 22.71 22.90 3.81
N TYR A 341 21.51 22.72 3.29
CA TYR A 341 20.43 22.13 4.06
C TYR A 341 20.82 20.70 4.46
N LEU A 342 21.08 20.57 5.75
CA LEU A 342 20.54 19.53 6.62
C LEU A 342 20.64 18.10 6.10
N ILE A 343 21.79 17.49 6.42
CA ILE A 343 21.75 16.22 7.15
C ILE A 343 22.67 16.39 8.35
N PHE A 344 22.13 17.14 9.30
CA PHE A 344 22.72 17.61 10.57
C PHE A 344 23.87 18.63 10.39
N PRO A 345 23.66 19.92 10.75
CA PRO A 345 24.66 20.98 10.63
C PRO A 345 25.91 20.76 11.48
#